data_AF-A0A661K8E5-F1
#
_entry.id   AF-A0A661K8E5-F1
#
_cell.length_a   1.000
_cell.length_b   1.000
_cell.length_c   1.000
_cell.angle_alpha   90.00
_cell.angle_beta   90.00
_cell.angle_gamma   90.00
#
_symmetry.space_group_name_H-M   'P 1'
#
loop_
_entity.id
_entity.type
_entity.pdbx_description
1 polymer ?
#
loop_
_entity_poly.entity_id
_entity_poly.type
_entity_poly.pdbx_seq_one_letter_code
_entity_poly.pdbx_strand_id
1 'polypeptide(L)'
;MMKEGKADNMRKSIYIIWNKSNELGIPIIDEQHRGIISSINSLYYYTQSGQADEIIESIIVILQEYVNIHFRTEEALLEESGYPDVEKHKILHSEFVADIEKLGRRLEKDGDSNIVLRFLKEWWLGHINVEDRKYAPCVRKIVT
;
A
#
# COMPACT_ATOMS: atom_id res chain seq x y z
N MET A 1 33.46 10.45 -6.59
CA MET A 1 32.48 11.57 -6.66
C MET A 1 31.39 11.20 -7.66
N MET A 2 30.33 10.51 -7.22
CA MET A 2 29.21 10.13 -8.09
C MET A 2 28.07 11.15 -7.97
N LYS A 3 28.06 12.07 -8.95
CA LYS A 3 26.93 12.75 -9.61
C LYS A 3 25.64 13.01 -8.80
N GLU A 4 25.57 14.20 -8.21
CA GLU A 4 24.35 14.82 -7.66
C GLU A 4 23.17 14.81 -8.66
N GLY A 5 23.43 14.84 -9.97
CA GLY A 5 22.38 14.79 -11.01
C GLY A 5 21.70 13.44 -11.24
N LYS A 6 22.25 12.31 -10.76
CA LYS A 6 21.54 11.00 -10.81
C LYS A 6 20.56 10.86 -9.64
N ALA A 7 20.95 11.33 -8.45
CA ALA A 7 20.12 11.27 -7.25
C ALA A 7 18.89 12.18 -7.36
N ASP A 8 19.04 13.37 -7.97
CA ASP A 8 17.93 14.28 -8.21
C ASP A 8 16.93 13.73 -9.26
N ASN A 9 17.42 13.00 -10.26
CA ASN A 9 16.59 12.29 -11.23
C ASN A 9 15.89 11.06 -10.62
N MET A 10 16.52 10.37 -9.66
CA MET A 10 15.88 9.30 -8.88
C MET A 10 14.81 9.83 -7.90
N ARG A 11 14.98 11.04 -7.37
CA ARG A 11 13.94 11.69 -6.53
C ARG A 11 12.68 12.02 -7.32
N LYS A 12 12.81 12.29 -8.62
CA LYS A 12 11.68 12.42 -9.55
C LYS A 12 11.01 11.09 -9.92
N SER A 13 11.61 9.93 -9.61
CA SER A 13 11.10 8.61 -10.00
C SER A 13 10.43 7.82 -8.87
N ILE A 14 10.36 8.37 -7.64
CA ILE A 14 9.72 7.71 -6.49
C ILE A 14 8.39 8.39 -6.19
N TYR A 15 7.30 7.62 -6.24
CA TYR A 15 5.94 8.14 -6.15
C TYR A 15 5.45 8.37 -4.71
N ILE A 16 5.82 7.45 -3.82
CA ILE A 16 5.53 7.47 -2.39
C ILE A 16 6.85 7.30 -1.65
N ILE A 17 7.19 8.30 -0.84
CA ILE A 17 8.39 8.28 0.00
C ILE A 17 7.97 7.83 1.39
N TRP A 18 8.52 6.72 1.87
CA TRP A 18 8.35 6.29 3.26
C TRP A 18 8.99 7.30 4.22
N ASN A 19 8.27 7.68 5.26
CA ASN A 19 8.76 8.54 6.32
C ASN A 19 8.56 7.86 7.68
N LYS A 20 9.35 8.27 8.68
CA LYS A 20 9.20 7.80 10.06
C LYS A 20 7.80 8.07 10.62
N SER A 21 7.13 9.11 10.13
CA SER A 21 5.74 9.42 10.46
C SER A 21 4.72 8.44 9.86
N ASN A 22 5.13 7.44 9.10
CA ASN A 22 4.27 6.33 8.66
C ASN A 22 4.39 5.12 9.59
N GLU A 23 5.36 5.12 10.51
CA GLU A 23 5.56 4.00 11.44
C GLU A 23 4.45 3.96 12.50
N LEU A 24 3.93 2.74 12.68
CA LEU A 24 3.07 2.33 13.77
C LEU A 24 3.85 1.68 14.90
N GLY A 25 5.17 1.50 14.78
CA GLY A 25 5.99 0.89 15.83
C GLY A 25 5.61 -0.58 16.11
N ILE A 26 5.07 -1.25 15.10
CA ILE A 26 4.71 -2.67 15.10
C ILE A 26 5.52 -3.29 13.97
N PRO A 27 6.67 -3.94 14.25
CA PRO A 27 7.68 -4.24 13.23
C PRO A 27 7.16 -5.00 12.02
N ILE A 28 6.27 -5.99 12.23
CA ILE A 28 5.69 -6.77 11.13
C ILE A 28 4.78 -5.92 10.23
N ILE A 29 3.96 -5.05 10.81
CA ILE A 29 3.06 -4.17 10.06
C ILE A 29 3.86 -3.07 9.33
N ASP A 30 4.83 -2.46 10.01
CA ASP A 30 5.69 -1.42 9.40
C ASP A 30 6.47 -1.97 8.19
N GLU A 31 6.89 -3.24 8.24
CA GLU A 31 7.56 -3.88 7.11
C GLU A 31 6.60 -4.22 5.96
N GLN A 32 5.40 -4.71 6.28
CA GLN A 32 4.35 -4.94 5.27
C GLN A 32 3.96 -3.63 4.56
N HIS A 33 3.83 -2.52 5.29
CA HIS A 33 3.56 -1.20 4.71
C HIS A 33 4.66 -0.75 3.74
N ARG A 34 5.93 -0.94 4.11
CA ARG A 34 7.07 -0.65 3.24
C ARG A 34 7.07 -1.51 1.98
N GLY A 35 6.73 -2.79 2.11
CA GLY A 35 6.59 -3.71 0.98
C GLY A 35 5.52 -3.25 0.00
N ILE A 36 4.33 -2.92 0.49
CA ILE A 36 3.21 -2.47 -0.36
C ILE A 36 3.52 -1.12 -1.02
N ILE A 37 4.12 -0.18 -0.30
CA ILE A 37 4.61 1.09 -0.89
C ILE A 37 5.65 0.85 -1.99
N SER A 38 6.53 -0.14 -1.81
CA SER A 38 7.52 -0.52 -2.83
C SER A 38 6.86 -1.10 -4.08
N SER A 39 5.80 -1.90 -3.93
CA SER A 39 4.98 -2.38 -5.05
C SER A 39 4.29 -1.23 -5.81
N ILE A 40 3.71 -0.27 -5.09
CA ILE A 40 3.09 0.93 -5.70
C ILE A 40 4.14 1.78 -6.44
N ASN A 41 5.33 1.96 -5.86
CA ASN A 41 6.42 2.67 -6.51
C ASN A 41 6.94 1.94 -7.78
N SER A 42 6.93 0.60 -7.76
CA SER A 42 7.28 -0.20 -8.94
C SER A 42 6.25 0.00 -10.05
N LEU A 43 4.96 -0.04 -9.72
CA LEU A 43 3.89 0.29 -10.67
C LEU A 43 4.07 1.68 -11.28
N TYR A 44 4.42 2.67 -10.46
CA TYR A 44 4.67 4.02 -10.93
C TYR A 44 5.84 4.07 -11.92
N TYR A 45 6.95 3.43 -11.58
CA TYR A 45 8.14 3.40 -12.45
C TYR A 45 7.81 2.86 -13.85
N TYR A 46 7.15 1.70 -13.94
CA TYR A 46 6.79 1.09 -15.24
C TYR A 46 5.75 1.91 -16.01
N THR A 47 4.87 2.58 -15.28
CA THR A 47 3.92 3.54 -15.89
C THR A 47 4.65 4.72 -16.52
N GLN A 48 5.61 5.31 -15.82
CA GLN A 48 6.37 6.46 -16.35
C GLN A 48 7.38 6.05 -17.44
N SER A 49 7.82 4.78 -17.49
CA SER A 49 8.74 4.29 -18.53
C SER A 49 8.04 3.91 -19.84
N GLY A 50 6.70 3.99 -19.91
CA GLY A 50 5.93 3.55 -21.08
C GLY A 50 5.89 2.03 -21.25
N GLN A 51 6.22 1.27 -20.22
CA GLN A 51 6.21 -0.20 -20.20
C GLN A 51 5.02 -0.75 -19.41
N ALA A 52 4.03 0.08 -19.09
CA ALA A 52 2.87 -0.32 -18.30
C ALA A 52 2.10 -1.47 -18.94
N ASP A 53 1.82 -1.40 -20.24
CA ASP A 53 0.90 -2.32 -20.92
C ASP A 53 1.31 -3.80 -20.82
N GLU A 54 2.61 -4.09 -20.66
CA GLU A 54 3.11 -5.47 -20.57
C GLU A 54 3.15 -6.02 -19.13
N ILE A 55 3.16 -5.16 -18.11
CA ILE A 55 3.51 -5.57 -16.73
C ILE A 55 2.52 -5.09 -15.66
N ILE A 56 1.64 -4.15 -16.00
CA ILE A 56 0.70 -3.54 -15.04
C ILE A 56 -0.23 -4.55 -14.41
N GLU A 57 -0.77 -5.48 -15.20
CA GLU A 57 -1.66 -6.54 -14.71
C GLU A 57 -0.95 -7.43 -13.69
N SER A 58 0.27 -7.87 -14.01
CA SER A 58 1.08 -8.70 -13.12
C SER A 58 1.43 -7.96 -11.82
N ILE A 59 1.74 -6.66 -11.88
CA ILE A 59 2.00 -5.85 -10.69
C ILE A 59 0.75 -5.69 -9.84
N ILE A 60 -0.43 -5.50 -10.45
CA ILE A 60 -1.70 -5.40 -9.72
C ILE A 60 -2.02 -6.71 -9.02
N VAL A 61 -1.83 -7.86 -9.67
CA VAL A 61 -2.03 -9.18 -9.05
C VAL A 61 -1.10 -9.35 -7.84
N ILE A 62 0.19 -9.03 -7.99
CA ILE A 62 1.16 -9.10 -6.89
C ILE A 62 0.77 -8.16 -5.74
N LEU A 63 0.32 -6.94 -6.07
CA LEU A 63 -0.12 -5.95 -5.10
C LEU A 63 -1.35 -6.44 -4.32
N GLN A 64 -2.34 -7.02 -5.01
CA GLN A 64 -3.54 -7.59 -4.39
C GLN A 64 -3.16 -8.71 -3.41
N GLU A 65 -2.25 -9.61 -3.80
CA GLU A 65 -1.79 -10.69 -2.92
C GLU A 65 -1.10 -10.13 -1.66
N TYR A 66 -0.20 -9.16 -1.83
CA TYR A 66 0.48 -8.51 -0.70
C TYR A 66 -0.48 -7.79 0.24
N VAL A 67 -1.45 -7.07 -0.31
CA VAL A 67 -2.50 -6.39 0.47
C VAL A 67 -3.35 -7.39 1.24
N ASN A 68 -3.77 -8.49 0.61
CA ASN A 68 -4.55 -9.53 1.29
C ASN A 68 -3.77 -10.19 2.43
N ILE A 69 -2.48 -10.48 2.23
CA ILE A 69 -1.61 -11.04 3.28
C ILE A 69 -1.47 -10.05 4.45
N HIS A 70 -1.27 -8.77 4.14
CA HIS A 70 -1.17 -7.72 5.13
C HIS A 70 -2.46 -7.59 5.95
N PHE A 71 -3.61 -7.42 5.29
CA PHE A 71 -4.91 -7.29 5.98
C PHE A 71 -5.21 -8.50 6.86
N ARG A 72 -4.93 -9.72 6.41
CA ARG A 72 -5.09 -10.92 7.25
C ARG A 72 -4.19 -10.91 8.49
N THR A 73 -2.96 -10.42 8.34
CA THR A 73 -2.00 -10.30 9.46
C THR A 73 -2.50 -9.27 10.47
N GLU A 74 -2.92 -8.11 9.98
CA GLU A 74 -3.44 -7.01 10.76
C GLU A 74 -4.74 -7.39 11.49
N GLU A 75 -5.73 -7.94 10.78
CA GLU A 75 -7.00 -8.37 11.35
C GLU A 75 -6.81 -9.37 12.49
N ALA A 76 -5.89 -10.34 12.34
CA ALA A 76 -5.56 -11.28 13.40
C ALA A 76 -5.00 -10.57 14.65
N LEU A 77 -4.11 -9.58 14.46
CA LEU A 77 -3.57 -8.78 15.56
C LEU A 77 -4.64 -7.89 16.21
N LEU A 78 -5.57 -7.33 15.43
CA LEU A 78 -6.68 -6.53 15.94
C LEU A 78 -7.61 -7.38 16.81
N GLU A 79 -7.97 -8.59 16.35
CA GLU A 79 -8.76 -9.56 17.10
C GLU A 79 -8.08 -9.96 18.41
N GLU A 80 -6.81 -10.35 18.35
CA GLU A 80 -6.04 -10.78 19.53
C GLU A 80 -5.88 -9.64 20.55
N SER A 81 -5.70 -8.41 20.08
CA SER A 81 -5.56 -7.24 20.96
C SER A 81 -6.88 -6.77 21.59
N GLY A 82 -8.02 -7.32 21.14
CA GLY A 82 -9.35 -6.89 21.56
C GLY A 82 -9.71 -5.48 21.07
N TYR A 83 -9.24 -5.08 19.89
CA TYR A 83 -9.53 -3.77 19.32
C TYR A 83 -11.04 -3.61 19.04
N PRO A 84 -11.72 -2.61 19.61
CA PRO A 84 -13.19 -2.54 19.59
C PRO A 84 -13.79 -2.30 18.19
N ASP A 85 -13.04 -1.65 17.29
CA ASP A 85 -13.54 -1.30 15.95
C ASP A 85 -13.06 -2.29 14.86
N VAL A 86 -12.69 -3.53 15.23
CA VAL A 86 -12.15 -4.53 14.29
C VAL A 86 -13.06 -4.78 13.09
N GLU A 87 -14.37 -4.91 13.30
CA GLU A 87 -15.31 -5.17 12.21
C GLU A 87 -15.42 -3.99 11.24
N LYS A 88 -15.35 -2.75 11.76
CA LYS A 88 -15.31 -1.56 10.91
C LYS A 88 -14.03 -1.53 10.08
N HIS A 89 -12.90 -1.93 10.65
CA HIS A 89 -11.62 -1.96 9.98
C HIS A 89 -11.60 -3.00 8.84
N LYS A 90 -12.12 -4.21 9.08
CA LYS A 90 -12.32 -5.26 8.05
C LYS A 90 -13.19 -4.83 6.87
N ILE A 91 -14.21 -3.98 7.12
CA ILE A 91 -15.05 -3.43 6.05
C ILE A 91 -14.21 -2.55 5.12
N LEU A 92 -13.35 -1.68 5.68
CA LEU A 92 -12.47 -0.82 4.88
C LEU A 92 -11.52 -1.66 4.00
N HIS A 93 -10.98 -2.75 4.55
CA HIS A 93 -10.13 -3.70 3.80
C HIS A 93 -10.89 -4.35 2.65
N SER A 94 -12.10 -4.85 2.94
CA SER A 94 -12.94 -5.52 1.94
C SER A 94 -13.34 -4.58 0.80
N GLU A 95 -13.66 -3.31 1.13
CA GLU A 95 -13.95 -2.26 0.15
C GLU A 95 -12.74 -1.97 -0.74
N PHE A 96 -11.54 -1.86 -0.15
CA PHE A 96 -10.31 -1.63 -0.90
C PHE A 96 -9.98 -2.74 -1.88
N VAL A 97 -10.06 -4.00 -1.43
CA VAL A 97 -9.81 -5.18 -2.29
C VAL A 97 -10.78 -5.17 -3.47
N ALA A 98 -12.07 -4.93 -3.23
CA ALA A 98 -13.09 -4.86 -4.27
C ALA A 98 -12.83 -3.70 -5.26
N ASP A 99 -12.34 -2.56 -4.77
CA ASP A 99 -12.06 -1.40 -5.61
C ASP A 99 -10.79 -1.58 -6.46
N ILE A 100 -9.73 -2.21 -5.93
CA ILE A 100 -8.56 -2.60 -6.75
C ILE A 100 -8.99 -3.56 -7.85
N GLU A 101 -9.82 -4.55 -7.54
CA GLU A 101 -10.29 -5.53 -8.53
C GLU A 101 -11.11 -4.88 -9.67
N LYS A 102 -11.99 -3.92 -9.32
CA LYS A 102 -12.73 -3.13 -10.32
C LYS A 102 -11.80 -2.26 -11.16
N LEU A 103 -10.76 -1.68 -10.56
CA LEU A 103 -9.78 -0.85 -11.27
C LEU A 103 -8.89 -1.68 -12.21
N GLY A 104 -8.46 -2.86 -11.79
CA GLY A 104 -7.71 -3.80 -12.64
C GLY A 104 -8.48 -4.14 -13.92
N ARG A 105 -9.75 -4.53 -13.80
CA ARG A 105 -10.63 -4.80 -14.96
C ARG A 105 -10.87 -3.59 -15.87
N ARG A 106 -10.78 -2.37 -15.33
CA ARG A 106 -10.94 -1.13 -16.14
C ARG A 106 -9.65 -0.82 -16.91
N LEU A 107 -8.49 -1.10 -16.34
CA LEU A 107 -7.21 -0.94 -17.00
C LEU A 107 -7.09 -1.86 -18.22
N GLU A 108 -7.48 -3.13 -18.10
CA GLU A 108 -7.46 -4.11 -19.19
C GLU A 108 -8.24 -3.67 -20.44
N LYS A 109 -9.27 -2.82 -20.27
CA LYS A 109 -10.15 -2.42 -21.37
C LYS A 109 -9.62 -1.20 -22.12
N ASP A 110 -9.40 -0.08 -21.43
CA ASP A 110 -9.05 1.23 -22.04
C ASP A 110 -8.43 2.21 -21.02
N GLY A 111 -7.88 1.71 -19.89
CA GLY A 111 -7.70 2.54 -18.69
C GLY A 111 -6.36 3.27 -18.57
N ASP A 112 -6.41 4.50 -18.03
CA ASP A 112 -5.23 5.27 -17.62
C ASP A 112 -4.65 4.74 -16.29
N SER A 113 -3.44 4.18 -16.35
CA SER A 113 -2.67 3.66 -15.22
C SER A 113 -2.42 4.71 -14.12
N ASN A 114 -2.42 6.00 -14.46
CA ASN A 114 -2.30 7.08 -13.47
C ASN A 114 -3.53 7.18 -12.56
N ILE A 115 -4.72 6.76 -13.01
CA ILE A 115 -5.93 6.71 -12.18
C ILE A 115 -5.75 5.68 -11.06
N VAL A 116 -5.23 4.49 -11.40
CA VAL A 116 -5.00 3.42 -10.43
C VAL A 116 -3.89 3.79 -9.45
N LEU A 117 -2.79 4.36 -9.95
CA LEU A 117 -1.71 4.86 -9.09
C LEU A 117 -2.19 5.89 -8.07
N ARG A 118 -2.98 6.88 -8.51
CA ARG A 118 -3.55 7.89 -7.63
C ARG A 118 -4.46 7.27 -6.58
N PHE A 119 -5.37 6.39 -6.98
CA PHE A 119 -6.25 5.68 -6.06
C PHE A 119 -5.44 4.92 -5.00
N LEU A 120 -4.46 4.11 -5.43
CA LEU A 120 -3.62 3.34 -4.52
C LEU A 120 -2.87 4.23 -3.53
N LYS A 121 -2.28 5.33 -4.00
CA LYS A 121 -1.55 6.26 -3.13
C LYS A 121 -2.47 6.93 -2.11
N GLU A 122 -3.60 7.46 -2.57
CA GLU A 122 -4.54 8.21 -1.72
C GLU A 122 -5.17 7.28 -0.67
N TRP A 123 -5.65 6.10 -1.08
CA TRP A 123 -6.23 5.14 -0.17
C TRP A 123 -5.18 4.63 0.81
N TRP A 124 -4.03 4.15 0.33
CA TRP A 124 -3.00 3.54 1.18
C TRP A 124 -2.46 4.52 2.21
N LEU A 125 -2.03 5.71 1.80
CA LEU A 125 -1.52 6.70 2.74
C LEU A 125 -2.62 7.25 3.65
N GLY A 126 -3.86 7.37 3.17
CA GLY A 126 -4.99 7.75 4.00
C GLY A 126 -5.25 6.72 5.10
N HIS A 127 -5.28 5.44 4.74
CA HIS A 127 -5.52 4.33 5.64
C HIS A 127 -4.42 4.20 6.70
N ILE A 128 -3.16 4.00 6.29
CA ILE A 128 -2.07 3.72 7.25
C ILE A 128 -1.76 4.87 8.20
N ASN A 129 -2.06 6.12 7.79
CA ASN A 129 -1.80 7.30 8.63
C ASN A 129 -3.00 7.70 9.48
N VAL A 130 -4.19 7.11 9.27
CA VAL A 130 -5.41 7.49 9.99
C VAL A 130 -6.04 6.30 10.68
N GLU A 131 -6.39 5.25 9.95
CA GLU A 131 -7.11 4.09 10.48
C GLU A 131 -6.17 3.20 11.29
N ASP A 132 -4.99 2.88 10.77
CA ASP A 132 -4.11 1.93 11.43
C ASP A 132 -3.46 2.50 12.70
N ARG A 133 -3.28 3.83 12.70
CA ARG A 133 -2.85 4.57 13.89
C ARG A 133 -3.79 4.38 15.07
N LYS A 134 -5.08 4.11 14.83
CA LYS A 134 -6.09 3.96 15.91
C LYS A 134 -5.90 2.67 16.69
N TYR A 135 -5.53 1.56 16.04
CA TYR A 135 -5.33 0.30 16.74
C TYR A 135 -3.92 0.15 17.30
N ALA A 136 -2.93 0.91 16.79
CA ALA A 136 -1.53 0.72 17.16
C ALA A 136 -1.27 0.66 18.68
N PRO A 137 -1.90 1.49 19.54
CA PRO A 137 -1.75 1.37 20.99
C PRO A 137 -2.29 0.07 21.60
N CYS A 138 -3.29 -0.57 20.99
CA CYS A 138 -3.83 -1.86 21.44
C CYS A 138 -2.88 -2.98 21.05
N VAL A 139 -2.52 -3.05 19.77
CA VAL A 139 -1.67 -4.14 19.24
C VAL A 139 -0.28 -4.12 19.86
N ARG A 140 0.34 -2.95 20.06
CA ARG A 140 1.66 -2.86 20.71
C ARG A 140 1.71 -3.60 22.05
N LYS A 141 0.63 -3.59 22.85
CA LYS A 141 0.59 -4.24 24.18
C LYS A 141 0.72 -5.76 24.14
N ILE A 142 0.46 -6.39 22.99
CA ILE A 142 0.52 -7.85 22.83
C ILE A 142 1.74 -8.31 22.02
N VAL A 143 2.46 -7.39 21.37
CA VAL A 143 3.65 -7.68 20.55
C VAL A 143 4.97 -7.10 21.10
N THR A 144 4.92 -6.37 22.22
CA THR A 144 6.11 -5.94 22.98
C THR A 144 6.18 -6.64 24.32
#